data_AF-A0A2G5DYA8-F1
#
_entry.id   AF-A0A2G5DYA8-F1
#
_cell.length_a   1.000
_cell.length_b   1.000
_cell.length_c   1.000
_cell.angle_alpha   90.00
_cell.angle_beta   90.00
_cell.angle_gamma   90.00
#
_symmetry.space_group_name_H-M   'P 1'
#
loop_
_entity.id
_entity.type
_entity.pdbx_description
1 polymer ?
#
loop_
_entity_poly.entity_id
_entity_poly.type
_entity_poly.pdbx_seq_one_letter_code
_entity_poly.pdbx_strand_id
1 'polypeptide(L)'
;MSSTLNERIISLIAQLALATDGAGAGVFLAYFTVQIWRNYRYTSSALERIHQAKSITISDLRSLLIDDNNSSQTQSSSEKQLVIIRGLVEAKSVVDGNWKNLIPSSSSSNSSSISSSIGKSGGLLLSNQSGAKGVVLQNTQTYVYNDYKGLLGYAVDLRTLLGKPSKGPNALSIRTIPFVLVQNGDSQSLDSKDYVVVNLEGSMHPLPLTTCYHHLQPIPTTPYTLIQAIVGHAYPVGLLDEEKILPLGKEITAVGHCTLQDGNPQIISCKKVPYFLSDMTKDQMIVDLVSKKKILFWAGIVLGSVSLGVLGYALTRNWQRLKEWRQRRQIQQSREEEIANLDATPEDTRADEETEDIPEGQLCVICLMRRKRAAFVPCGHFVCCYRCALSVERDSAPKCPLCRQDIRTSVRIYDS
;
A
#
# COMPACT_ATOMS: atom_id res chain seq x y z
N MET A 1 -11.71 -7.33 -9.71
CA MET A 1 -11.04 -6.41 -8.75
C MET A 1 -9.63 -6.82 -8.32
N SER A 2 -9.20 -8.09 -8.47
CA SER A 2 -7.83 -8.53 -8.09
C SER A 2 -6.74 -8.13 -9.10
N SER A 3 -7.04 -8.09 -10.40
CA SER A 3 -6.04 -7.76 -11.44
C SER A 3 -5.59 -6.30 -11.38
N THR A 4 -6.53 -5.37 -11.19
CA THR A 4 -6.26 -3.93 -11.16
C THR A 4 -5.54 -3.45 -9.90
N LEU A 5 -5.56 -4.24 -8.82
CA LEU A 5 -4.84 -3.95 -7.57
C LEU A 5 -3.37 -4.37 -7.70
N ASN A 6 -3.12 -5.52 -8.34
CA ASN A 6 -1.78 -6.02 -8.60
C ASN A 6 -1.02 -5.12 -9.58
N GLU A 7 -1.66 -4.65 -10.66
CA GLU A 7 -1.04 -3.72 -11.63
C GLU A 7 -0.63 -2.39 -10.99
N ARG A 8 -1.45 -1.84 -10.09
CA ARG A 8 -1.14 -0.60 -9.35
C ARG A 8 0.04 -0.75 -8.41
N ILE A 9 0.18 -1.91 -7.77
CA ILE A 9 1.30 -2.16 -6.86
C ILE A 9 2.59 -2.30 -7.67
N ILE A 10 2.56 -3.02 -8.79
CA ILE A 10 3.73 -3.24 -9.65
C ILE A 10 4.22 -1.91 -10.23
N SER A 11 3.33 -1.04 -10.72
CA SER A 11 3.72 0.25 -11.28
C SER A 11 4.33 1.19 -10.23
N LEU A 12 3.78 1.21 -9.02
CA LEU A 12 4.28 2.03 -7.92
C LEU A 12 5.63 1.54 -7.39
N ILE A 13 5.82 0.22 -7.31
CA ILE A 13 7.11 -0.38 -6.93
C ILE A 13 8.18 -0.01 -7.97
N ALA A 14 7.88 -0.13 -9.27
CA ALA A 14 8.85 0.16 -10.33
C ALA A 14 9.24 1.64 -10.40
N GLN A 15 8.29 2.56 -10.21
CA GLN A 15 8.54 3.99 -10.33
C GLN A 15 9.27 4.57 -9.10
N LEU A 16 8.97 4.08 -7.90
CA LEU A 16 9.59 4.60 -6.67
C LEU A 16 10.97 3.97 -6.39
N ALA A 17 11.21 2.76 -6.88
CA ALA A 17 12.55 2.16 -6.89
C ALA A 17 13.54 2.95 -7.76
N LEU A 18 13.06 3.70 -8.76
CA LEU A 18 13.87 4.58 -9.60
C LEU A 18 14.10 5.97 -8.99
N ALA A 19 13.21 6.42 -8.11
CA ALA A 19 13.24 7.77 -7.54
C ALA A 19 13.97 7.87 -6.18
N THR A 20 14.21 6.75 -5.51
CA THR A 20 14.81 6.73 -4.16
C THR A 20 16.25 6.23 -4.20
N ASP A 21 17.11 6.83 -3.37
CA ASP A 21 18.42 6.25 -3.06
C ASP A 21 18.24 4.78 -2.67
N GLY A 22 19.10 3.88 -3.15
CA GLY A 22 18.87 2.42 -3.08
C GLY A 22 18.47 1.88 -1.69
N ALA A 23 18.86 2.55 -0.60
CA ALA A 23 18.39 2.22 0.75
C ALA A 23 16.87 2.42 0.95
N GLY A 24 16.30 3.51 0.44
CA GLY A 24 14.87 3.83 0.53
C GLY A 24 14.01 2.83 -0.24
N ALA A 25 14.43 2.46 -1.45
CA ALA A 25 13.80 1.40 -2.24
C ALA A 25 13.79 0.07 -1.48
N GLY A 26 14.92 -0.28 -0.84
CA GLY A 26 15.05 -1.50 -0.04
C GLY A 26 14.09 -1.57 1.15
N VAL A 27 13.98 -0.47 1.92
CA VAL A 27 13.06 -0.36 3.07
C VAL A 27 11.60 -0.44 2.64
N PHE A 28 11.23 0.24 1.54
CA PHE A 28 9.88 0.19 1.00
C PHE A 28 9.51 -1.24 0.57
N LEU A 29 10.40 -1.91 -0.18
CA LEU A 29 10.20 -3.31 -0.54
C LEU A 29 10.05 -4.20 0.70
N ALA A 30 10.82 -3.95 1.77
CA ALA A 30 10.70 -4.68 3.04
C ALA A 30 9.33 -4.46 3.70
N TYR A 31 8.80 -3.24 3.66
CA TYR A 31 7.46 -2.96 4.18
C TYR A 31 6.38 -3.70 3.37
N PHE A 32 6.49 -3.71 2.04
CA PHE A 32 5.57 -4.43 1.16
C PHE A 32 5.61 -5.94 1.37
N THR A 33 6.79 -6.52 1.56
CA THR A 33 6.92 -7.96 1.85
C THR A 33 6.25 -8.33 3.16
N VAL A 34 6.36 -7.48 4.18
CA VAL A 34 5.63 -7.65 5.46
C VAL A 34 4.11 -7.62 5.25
N GLN A 35 3.59 -6.69 4.43
CA GLN A 35 2.16 -6.66 4.11
C GLN A 35 1.70 -7.93 3.37
N ILE A 36 2.46 -8.40 2.40
CA ILE A 36 2.18 -9.65 1.67
C ILE A 36 2.17 -10.83 2.63
N TRP A 37 3.13 -10.90 3.56
CA TRP A 37 3.20 -11.98 4.55
C TRP A 37 2.02 -11.95 5.53
N ARG A 38 1.57 -10.76 5.92
CA ARG A 38 0.38 -10.60 6.76
C ARG A 38 -0.88 -11.09 6.03
N ASN A 39 -1.04 -10.72 4.75
CA ASN A 39 -2.13 -11.21 3.92
C ASN A 39 -2.05 -12.73 3.71
N TYR A 40 -0.85 -13.28 3.48
CA TYR A 40 -0.63 -14.72 3.39
C TYR A 40 -1.09 -15.45 4.66
N ARG A 41 -0.72 -14.96 5.85
CA ARG A 41 -1.16 -15.52 7.14
C ARG A 41 -2.67 -15.44 7.30
N TYR A 42 -3.27 -14.29 6.96
CA TYR A 42 -4.73 -14.13 6.99
C TYR A 42 -5.43 -15.10 6.04
N THR A 43 -5.00 -15.20 4.78
CA THR A 43 -5.56 -16.14 3.79
C THR A 43 -5.36 -17.60 4.21
N SER A 44 -4.21 -17.95 4.81
CA SER A 44 -3.96 -19.30 5.31
C SER A 44 -4.88 -19.65 6.48
N SER A 45 -5.07 -18.72 7.43
CA SER A 45 -6.00 -18.92 8.55
C SER A 45 -7.45 -19.00 8.07
N ALA A 46 -7.85 -18.15 7.12
CA ALA A 46 -9.17 -18.19 6.52
C ALA A 46 -9.43 -19.50 5.77
N LEU A 47 -8.44 -20.02 5.03
CA LEU A 47 -8.51 -21.30 4.34
C LEU A 47 -8.75 -22.45 5.33
N GLU A 48 -8.01 -22.49 6.43
CA GLU A 48 -8.16 -23.52 7.47
C GLU A 48 -9.56 -23.47 8.09
N ARG A 49 -10.05 -22.27 8.43
CA ARG A 49 -11.39 -22.05 8.98
C ARG A 49 -12.49 -22.49 8.01
N ILE A 50 -12.36 -22.18 6.71
CA ILE A 50 -13.33 -22.57 5.69
C ILE A 50 -13.30 -24.08 5.42
N HIS A 51 -12.12 -24.70 5.50
CA HIS A 51 -11.97 -26.14 5.39
C HIS A 51 -12.67 -26.86 6.55
N GLN A 52 -12.46 -26.39 7.78
CA GLN A 52 -13.10 -26.93 9.01
C GLN A 52 -14.59 -26.58 9.11
N ALA A 53 -15.06 -25.54 8.44
CA ALA A 53 -16.46 -25.13 8.48
C ALA A 53 -17.38 -26.21 7.92
N LYS A 54 -18.47 -26.50 8.64
CA LYS A 54 -19.47 -27.48 8.21
C LYS A 54 -20.35 -26.85 7.13
N SER A 55 -20.48 -27.52 5.98
CA SER A 55 -21.49 -27.21 4.98
C SER A 55 -22.79 -27.88 5.39
N ILE A 56 -23.81 -27.09 5.73
CA ILE A 56 -25.06 -27.57 6.33
C ILE A 56 -26.22 -27.11 5.45
N THR A 57 -27.23 -27.97 5.32
CA THR A 57 -28.50 -27.59 4.67
C THR A 57 -29.32 -26.68 5.60
N ILE A 58 -30.32 -25.97 5.08
CA ILE A 58 -31.09 -25.04 5.91
C ILE A 58 -31.96 -25.80 6.92
N SER A 59 -32.44 -26.99 6.56
CA SER A 59 -33.18 -27.88 7.47
C SER A 59 -32.34 -28.39 8.65
N ASP A 60 -31.11 -28.85 8.38
CA ASP A 60 -30.19 -29.35 9.41
C ASP A 60 -29.62 -28.24 10.32
N LEU A 61 -29.81 -26.98 9.94
CA LEU A 61 -29.31 -25.85 10.72
C LEU A 61 -30.15 -25.60 11.97
N ARG A 62 -31.48 -25.80 11.89
CA ARG A 62 -32.36 -25.64 13.05
C ARG A 62 -32.04 -26.64 14.15
N SER A 63 -31.79 -27.92 13.79
CA SER A 63 -31.41 -28.94 14.77
C SER A 63 -30.09 -28.60 15.46
N LEU A 64 -29.07 -28.20 14.69
CA LEU A 64 -27.77 -27.80 15.25
C LEU A 64 -27.87 -26.59 16.19
N LEU A 65 -28.69 -25.59 15.85
CA LEU A 65 -28.89 -24.43 16.72
C LEU A 65 -29.66 -24.78 18.01
N ILE A 66 -30.60 -25.72 17.95
CA ILE A 66 -31.33 -26.19 19.15
C ILE A 66 -30.38 -26.96 20.07
N ASP A 67 -29.51 -27.82 19.52
CA ASP A 67 -28.51 -28.57 20.28
C ASP A 67 -27.47 -27.65 20.95
N ASP A 68 -27.00 -26.62 20.23
CA ASP A 68 -26.07 -25.62 20.78
C ASP A 68 -26.71 -24.76 21.88
N ASN A 69 -27.99 -24.38 21.73
CA ASN A 69 -28.66 -23.55 22.73
C ASN A 69 -28.85 -24.31 24.05
N ASN A 70 -29.14 -25.62 23.98
CA ASN A 70 -29.28 -26.49 25.15
C ASN A 70 -27.95 -26.71 25.90
N SER A 71 -26.80 -26.64 25.22
CA SER A 71 -25.48 -26.80 25.83
C SER A 71 -24.87 -25.48 26.34
N SER A 72 -25.42 -24.33 25.95
CA SER A 72 -24.83 -23.00 26.18
C SER A 72 -25.03 -22.39 27.59
N GLN A 73 -25.62 -23.09 28.55
CA GLN A 73 -25.69 -22.59 29.94
C GLN A 73 -24.35 -22.62 30.70
N THR A 74 -23.28 -23.15 30.11
CA THR A 74 -21.94 -23.05 30.70
C THR A 74 -20.89 -22.65 29.68
N GLN A 75 -20.20 -21.54 30.00
CA GLN A 75 -18.96 -21.02 29.40
C GLN A 75 -19.11 -20.01 28.26
N SER A 76 -18.91 -18.75 28.65
CA SER A 76 -18.37 -17.69 27.83
C SER A 76 -17.09 -18.15 27.10
N SER A 77 -16.99 -17.82 25.81
CA SER A 77 -15.81 -17.94 24.94
C SER A 77 -15.52 -19.25 24.19
N SER A 78 -16.51 -20.11 23.93
CA SER A 78 -16.39 -21.04 22.80
C SER A 78 -16.57 -20.27 21.48
N GLU A 79 -15.62 -20.40 20.55
CA GLU A 79 -15.74 -19.79 19.22
C GLU A 79 -17.03 -20.30 18.56
N LYS A 80 -18.01 -19.41 18.34
CA LYS A 80 -19.22 -19.73 17.57
C LYS A 80 -18.82 -20.46 16.30
N GLN A 81 -19.38 -21.64 16.05
CA GLN A 81 -19.00 -22.47 14.92
C GLN A 81 -19.24 -21.72 13.60
N LEU A 82 -18.28 -21.82 12.66
CA LEU A 82 -18.43 -21.23 11.33
C LEU A 82 -19.25 -22.19 10.46
N VAL A 83 -20.34 -21.67 9.90
CA VAL A 83 -21.27 -22.45 9.07
C VAL A 83 -21.29 -21.89 7.65
N ILE A 84 -21.42 -22.79 6.68
CA ILE A 84 -21.56 -22.48 5.27
C ILE A 84 -22.91 -23.01 4.80
N ILE A 85 -23.76 -22.11 4.29
CA ILE A 85 -25.12 -22.40 3.85
C ILE A 85 -25.25 -21.96 2.40
N ARG A 86 -25.86 -22.80 1.57
CA ARG A 86 -26.18 -22.46 0.18
C ARG A 86 -27.69 -22.41 0.02
N GLY A 87 -28.21 -21.35 -0.59
CA GLY A 87 -29.64 -21.17 -0.75
C GLY A 87 -30.01 -20.13 -1.81
N LEU A 88 -31.29 -20.10 -2.14
CA LEU A 88 -31.89 -19.15 -3.06
C LEU A 88 -32.28 -17.88 -2.31
N VAL A 89 -32.00 -16.72 -2.90
CA VAL A 89 -32.37 -15.42 -2.34
C VAL A 89 -33.86 -15.17 -2.53
N GLU A 90 -34.60 -15.08 -1.42
CA GLU A 90 -36.00 -14.63 -1.40
C GLU A 90 -36.15 -13.40 -0.48
N ALA A 91 -37.11 -12.52 -0.79
CA ALA A 91 -37.40 -11.39 0.09
C ALA A 91 -38.14 -11.89 1.35
N LYS A 92 -37.81 -11.36 2.53
CA LYS A 92 -38.45 -11.79 3.79
C LYS A 92 -39.97 -11.63 3.75
N SER A 93 -40.45 -10.59 3.07
CA SER A 93 -41.89 -10.30 2.88
C SER A 93 -42.67 -11.38 2.13
N VAL A 94 -42.01 -12.19 1.30
CA VAL A 94 -42.62 -13.33 0.59
C VAL A 94 -42.90 -14.47 1.57
N VAL A 95 -41.99 -14.70 2.51
CA VAL A 95 -42.09 -15.77 3.51
C VAL A 95 -43.09 -15.44 4.61
N ASP A 96 -43.17 -14.16 5.02
CA ASP A 96 -44.15 -13.69 6.03
C ASP A 96 -45.61 -13.65 5.51
N GLY A 97 -45.89 -14.16 4.30
CA GLY A 97 -47.25 -14.25 3.74
C GLY A 97 -47.85 -12.91 3.27
N ASN A 98 -47.07 -11.83 3.21
CA ASN A 98 -47.55 -10.50 2.82
C ASN A 98 -47.49 -10.27 1.29
N TRP A 99 -47.94 -11.26 0.52
CA TRP A 99 -47.83 -11.32 -0.95
C TRP A 99 -48.69 -10.29 -1.68
N LYS A 100 -49.78 -9.80 -1.05
CA LYS A 100 -50.72 -8.83 -1.65
C LYS A 100 -50.09 -7.48 -2.01
N ASN A 101 -48.90 -7.19 -1.51
CA ASN A 101 -48.18 -5.96 -1.82
C ASN A 101 -47.23 -6.08 -3.02
N LEU A 102 -47.07 -7.27 -3.63
CA LEU A 102 -46.05 -7.52 -4.67
C LEU A 102 -46.57 -7.44 -6.12
N ILE A 103 -47.88 -7.25 -6.32
CA ILE A 103 -48.52 -7.17 -7.64
C ILE A 103 -48.93 -5.72 -7.91
N PRO A 104 -48.39 -5.03 -8.95
CA PRO A 104 -48.98 -3.79 -9.42
C PRO A 104 -50.27 -4.13 -10.18
N SER A 105 -51.41 -3.70 -9.64
CA SER A 105 -52.71 -3.80 -10.31
C SER A 105 -52.68 -2.99 -11.62
N SER A 106 -52.58 -3.69 -12.74
CA SER A 106 -52.79 -3.12 -14.07
C SER A 106 -54.29 -2.95 -14.34
N SER A 107 -54.89 -1.87 -13.84
CA SER A 107 -56.14 -1.32 -14.40
C SER A 107 -56.48 0.05 -13.79
N SER A 108 -56.84 0.96 -14.70
CA SER A 108 -57.64 2.20 -14.54
C SER A 108 -57.01 3.49 -13.97
N SER A 109 -56.67 4.36 -14.94
CA SER A 109 -57.08 5.78 -15.09
C SER A 109 -56.62 6.88 -14.13
N ASN A 110 -55.84 7.79 -14.72
CA ASN A 110 -55.82 9.26 -14.56
C ASN A 110 -55.81 9.87 -13.15
N SER A 111 -54.65 10.39 -12.73
CA SER A 111 -54.55 11.76 -12.21
C SER A 111 -53.09 12.20 -12.13
N SER A 112 -52.80 13.33 -12.77
CA SER A 112 -51.57 14.09 -12.68
C SER A 112 -51.40 14.70 -11.28
N SER A 113 -50.37 14.30 -10.55
CA SER A 113 -49.74 15.14 -9.53
C SER A 113 -48.33 14.67 -9.22
N ILE A 114 -47.38 15.56 -9.49
CA ILE A 114 -46.00 15.50 -9.04
C ILE A 114 -46.06 15.56 -7.51
N SER A 115 -45.82 14.42 -6.87
CA SER A 115 -45.45 14.37 -5.46
C SER A 115 -44.46 13.22 -5.28
N SER A 116 -43.27 13.58 -4.82
CA SER A 116 -42.25 12.72 -4.25
C SER A 116 -42.87 11.95 -3.08
N SER A 117 -43.53 10.85 -3.39
CA SER A 117 -44.25 10.02 -2.44
C SER A 117 -43.65 8.63 -2.47
N ILE A 118 -43.27 8.22 -1.27
CA ILE A 118 -42.98 6.84 -0.88
C ILE A 118 -44.09 5.95 -1.46
N GLY A 119 -43.79 5.28 -2.57
CA GLY A 119 -44.58 4.19 -3.08
C GLY A 119 -44.43 2.99 -2.15
N LYS A 120 -45.32 2.90 -1.16
CA LYS A 120 -45.66 1.65 -0.47
C LYS A 120 -46.25 0.69 -1.52
N SER A 121 -45.39 0.01 -2.27
CA SER A 121 -45.78 -1.09 -3.16
C SER A 121 -44.65 -2.11 -3.21
N GLY A 122 -44.77 -3.16 -2.39
CA GLY A 122 -43.97 -4.39 -2.46
C GLY A 122 -42.62 -4.28 -1.77
N GLY A 123 -42.31 -5.21 -0.86
CA GLY A 123 -41.05 -5.28 -0.13
C GLY A 123 -39.85 -5.67 -1.01
N LEU A 124 -39.68 -5.04 -2.17
CA LEU A 124 -38.70 -5.37 -3.19
C LEU A 124 -38.09 -4.09 -3.78
N LEU A 125 -36.76 -4.05 -3.92
CA LEU A 125 -36.08 -2.91 -4.54
C LEU A 125 -36.18 -3.05 -6.05
N LEU A 126 -36.72 -2.03 -6.69
CA LEU A 126 -36.75 -1.88 -8.14
C LEU A 126 -35.58 -0.98 -8.54
N SER A 127 -34.80 -1.42 -9.52
CA SER A 127 -33.88 -0.53 -10.24
C SER A 127 -34.73 0.53 -10.94
N ASN A 128 -34.37 1.80 -10.73
CA ASN A 128 -35.12 2.93 -11.28
C ASN A 128 -35.05 2.96 -12.82
N GLN A 129 -33.98 2.40 -13.40
CA GLN A 129 -33.71 2.48 -14.83
C GLN A 129 -34.02 1.17 -15.57
N SER A 130 -33.65 0.02 -15.00
CA SER A 130 -33.87 -1.28 -15.65
C SER A 130 -35.19 -1.95 -15.27
N GLY A 131 -35.86 -1.49 -14.21
CA GLY A 131 -37.03 -2.17 -13.63
C GLY A 131 -36.70 -3.54 -13.01
N ALA A 132 -35.43 -3.92 -12.94
CA ALA A 132 -34.99 -5.17 -12.38
C ALA A 132 -35.23 -5.21 -10.85
N LYS A 133 -35.65 -6.38 -10.37
CA LYS A 133 -36.10 -6.61 -9.00
C LYS A 133 -35.01 -7.28 -8.18
N GLY A 134 -34.70 -6.76 -6.99
CA GLY A 134 -33.68 -7.32 -6.12
C GLY A 134 -33.85 -6.98 -4.64
N VAL A 135 -33.04 -7.60 -3.80
CA VAL A 135 -33.05 -7.39 -2.33
C VAL A 135 -31.98 -6.40 -1.86
N VAL A 136 -30.90 -6.27 -2.63
CA VAL A 136 -29.85 -5.27 -2.46
C VAL A 136 -29.76 -4.49 -3.76
N LEU A 137 -29.73 -3.16 -3.67
CA LEU A 137 -29.48 -2.24 -4.77
C LEU A 137 -28.28 -1.36 -4.41
N GLN A 138 -27.24 -1.43 -5.23
CA GLN A 138 -26.06 -0.58 -5.14
C GLN A 138 -25.99 0.29 -6.38
N ASN A 139 -26.08 1.60 -6.18
CA ASN A 139 -25.88 2.59 -7.22
C ASN A 139 -24.51 3.24 -7.02
N THR A 140 -23.71 3.23 -8.09
CA THR A 140 -22.39 3.84 -8.12
C THR A 140 -22.27 4.77 -9.31
N GLN A 141 -21.95 6.03 -9.03
CA GLN A 141 -21.59 7.01 -10.05
C GLN A 141 -20.08 7.22 -10.00
N THR A 142 -19.39 6.94 -11.11
CA THR A 142 -17.93 7.03 -11.17
C THR A 142 -17.49 7.82 -12.39
N TYR A 143 -16.58 8.78 -12.21
CA TYR A 143 -15.97 9.50 -13.32
C TYR A 143 -14.92 8.61 -14.00
N VAL A 144 -15.09 8.41 -15.30
CA VAL A 144 -14.11 7.72 -16.15
C VAL A 144 -13.17 8.76 -16.73
N TYR A 145 -11.88 8.59 -16.49
CA TYR A 145 -10.83 9.50 -16.98
C TYR A 145 -10.08 8.84 -18.14
N ASN A 146 -9.67 9.64 -19.12
CA ASN A 146 -8.73 9.18 -20.15
C ASN A 146 -7.32 9.35 -19.61
N ASP A 147 -6.58 8.25 -19.52
CA ASP A 147 -5.15 8.27 -19.27
C ASP A 147 -4.44 8.10 -20.64
N TYR A 148 -4.23 9.21 -21.35
CA TYR A 148 -3.51 9.17 -22.64
C TYR A 148 -2.01 8.96 -22.39
N LYS A 149 -1.48 7.83 -22.88
CA LYS A 149 -0.02 7.62 -22.99
C LYS A 149 0.44 8.33 -24.27
N GLY A 150 1.16 9.42 -24.12
CA GLY A 150 1.62 10.28 -25.23
C GLY A 150 2.35 9.54 -26.37
N LEU A 151 2.48 10.22 -27.52
CA LEU A 151 3.07 9.74 -28.78
C LEU A 151 4.54 9.29 -28.67
N LEU A 152 5.23 9.61 -27.56
CA LEU A 152 6.62 9.24 -27.28
C LEU A 152 6.78 8.18 -26.17
N GLY A 153 5.70 7.53 -25.71
CA GLY A 153 5.77 6.40 -24.75
C GLY A 153 6.22 6.77 -23.32
N TYR A 154 6.75 7.97 -23.10
CA TYR A 154 7.17 8.51 -21.81
C TYR A 154 6.33 9.73 -21.44
N ALA A 155 5.14 9.51 -20.91
CA ALA A 155 4.53 10.54 -20.07
C ALA A 155 5.28 10.52 -18.73
N VAL A 156 6.18 11.48 -18.54
CA VAL A 156 6.75 11.77 -17.22
C VAL A 156 5.61 12.33 -16.38
N ASP A 157 4.87 11.42 -15.75
CA ASP A 157 3.72 11.74 -14.92
C ASP A 157 4.22 12.25 -13.55
N LEU A 158 4.76 13.48 -13.54
CA LEU A 158 5.22 14.19 -12.34
C LEU A 158 4.10 14.32 -11.27
N ARG A 159 2.83 14.06 -11.60
CA ARG A 159 1.70 14.01 -10.65
C ARG A 159 1.56 12.67 -9.92
N THR A 160 2.21 11.60 -10.36
CA THR A 160 2.29 10.35 -9.58
C THR A 160 3.12 10.50 -8.30
N LEU A 161 3.99 11.52 -8.23
CA LEU A 161 4.78 11.89 -7.05
C LEU A 161 3.99 12.69 -6.00
N LEU A 162 2.90 13.36 -6.39
CA LEU A 162 2.08 14.23 -5.51
C LEU A 162 0.77 13.58 -5.06
N GLY A 163 0.61 12.28 -5.31
CA GLY A 163 -0.63 11.55 -5.08
C GLY A 163 -1.56 11.70 -6.28
N LYS A 164 -2.08 10.58 -6.77
CA LYS A 164 -3.23 10.60 -7.69
C LYS A 164 -4.28 11.53 -7.07
N PRO A 165 -4.86 12.51 -7.80
CA PRO A 165 -6.01 13.21 -7.29
C PRO A 165 -7.00 12.13 -6.87
N SER A 166 -7.43 12.17 -5.60
CA SER A 166 -8.44 11.29 -5.06
C SER A 166 -9.51 11.16 -6.13
N LYS A 167 -9.70 9.95 -6.68
CA LYS A 167 -10.72 9.70 -7.70
C LYS A 167 -11.96 10.43 -7.20
N GLY A 168 -12.45 11.39 -7.99
CA GLY A 168 -13.49 12.33 -7.56
C GLY A 168 -14.64 11.61 -6.85
N PRO A 169 -15.39 12.30 -5.98
CA PRO A 169 -16.34 11.66 -5.05
C PRO A 169 -17.21 10.64 -5.78
N ASN A 170 -16.97 9.36 -5.51
CA ASN A 170 -17.84 8.30 -5.98
C ASN A 170 -19.10 8.39 -5.12
N ALA A 171 -20.22 8.82 -5.70
CA ALA A 171 -21.50 8.70 -5.03
C ALA A 171 -21.86 7.21 -5.02
N LEU A 172 -21.75 6.59 -3.84
CA LEU A 172 -22.14 5.22 -3.59
C LEU A 172 -23.35 5.22 -2.68
N SER A 173 -24.49 4.78 -3.21
CA SER A 173 -25.72 4.59 -2.45
C SER A 173 -26.03 3.10 -2.42
N ILE A 174 -26.10 2.53 -1.23
CA ILE A 174 -26.53 1.14 -1.02
C ILE A 174 -27.86 1.16 -0.29
N ARG A 175 -28.85 0.49 -0.86
CA ARG A 175 -30.15 0.23 -0.23
C ARG A 175 -30.31 -1.28 -0.10
N THR A 176 -30.80 -1.71 1.06
CA THR A 176 -31.00 -3.12 1.37
C THR A 176 -32.38 -3.32 1.99
N ILE A 177 -33.01 -4.45 1.69
CA ILE A 177 -34.22 -4.93 2.34
C ILE A 177 -33.89 -6.25 3.03
N PRO A 178 -34.49 -6.56 4.18
CA PRO A 178 -34.33 -7.87 4.81
C PRO A 178 -34.72 -9.00 3.83
N PHE A 179 -33.81 -9.94 3.66
CA PHE A 179 -33.99 -11.10 2.79
C PHE A 179 -33.56 -12.38 3.50
N VAL A 180 -34.01 -13.48 2.94
CA VAL A 180 -33.82 -14.82 3.49
C VAL A 180 -33.22 -15.73 2.42
N LEU A 181 -32.51 -16.75 2.89
CA LEU A 181 -32.06 -17.86 2.07
C LEU A 181 -32.99 -19.04 2.28
N VAL A 182 -33.48 -19.59 1.17
CA VAL A 182 -34.39 -20.73 1.13
C VAL A 182 -33.69 -21.92 0.49
N GLN A 183 -33.99 -23.13 0.97
CA GLN A 183 -33.41 -24.36 0.42
C GLN A 183 -33.98 -24.68 -0.96
N ASN A 184 -33.13 -25.21 -1.84
CA ASN A 184 -33.53 -25.72 -3.15
C ASN A 184 -34.22 -27.08 -2.97
N GLY A 185 -35.52 -27.08 -2.67
CA GLY A 185 -36.38 -28.25 -2.55
C GLY A 185 -37.73 -28.01 -3.22
N ASP A 186 -38.36 -29.09 -3.69
CA ASP A 186 -39.56 -29.06 -4.54
C ASP A 186 -40.64 -28.08 -4.04
N SER A 187 -41.03 -27.20 -4.94
CA SER A 187 -41.86 -26.01 -4.73
C SER A 187 -43.35 -26.31 -4.49
N GLN A 188 -43.70 -27.29 -3.65
CA GLN A 188 -45.10 -27.74 -3.51
C GLN A 188 -45.69 -27.76 -2.10
N SER A 189 -44.95 -27.45 -1.03
CA SER A 189 -45.54 -27.26 0.31
C SER A 189 -45.19 -25.89 0.91
N LEU A 190 -46.14 -24.97 0.82
CA LEU A 190 -46.01 -23.54 1.16
C LEU A 190 -45.98 -23.26 2.68
N ASP A 191 -46.25 -24.25 3.54
CA ASP A 191 -46.45 -24.03 4.98
C ASP A 191 -45.21 -24.25 5.87
N SER A 192 -44.07 -24.69 5.32
CA SER A 192 -42.83 -24.89 6.10
C SER A 192 -41.55 -24.80 5.26
N LYS A 193 -41.39 -23.75 4.46
CA LYS A 193 -40.06 -23.47 3.87
C LYS A 193 -39.08 -23.16 5.01
N ASP A 194 -38.11 -24.04 5.24
CA ASP A 194 -36.99 -23.71 6.12
C ASP A 194 -36.20 -22.55 5.48
N TYR A 195 -36.08 -21.44 6.20
CA TYR A 195 -35.38 -20.25 5.74
C TYR A 195 -34.37 -19.77 6.78
N VAL A 196 -33.34 -19.07 6.32
CA VAL A 196 -32.36 -18.37 7.17
C VAL A 196 -32.35 -16.90 6.85
N VAL A 197 -32.49 -16.07 7.89
CA VAL A 197 -32.43 -14.61 7.75
C VAL A 197 -30.98 -14.17 7.61
N VAL A 198 -30.66 -13.40 6.57
CA VAL A 198 -29.30 -12.89 6.37
C VAL A 198 -29.20 -11.49 6.96
N ASN A 199 -28.32 -11.32 7.96
CA ASN A 199 -28.01 -10.01 8.50
C ASN A 199 -26.77 -9.40 7.84
N LEU A 200 -26.97 -8.33 7.08
CA LEU A 200 -25.90 -7.58 6.43
C LEU A 200 -25.23 -6.53 7.36
N GLU A 201 -25.79 -6.25 8.54
CA GLU A 201 -25.32 -5.20 9.44
C GLU A 201 -23.86 -5.45 9.87
N GLY A 202 -23.02 -4.42 9.71
CA GLY A 202 -21.60 -4.48 10.09
C GLY A 202 -20.71 -5.29 9.15
N SER A 203 -21.23 -5.82 8.04
CA SER A 203 -20.42 -6.49 7.02
C SER A 203 -19.76 -5.48 6.09
N MET A 204 -18.43 -5.61 5.91
CA MET A 204 -17.63 -4.82 4.95
C MET A 204 -17.17 -5.68 3.76
N HIS A 205 -17.73 -6.88 3.63
CA HIS A 205 -17.36 -7.88 2.64
C HIS A 205 -17.96 -7.54 1.28
N PRO A 206 -17.29 -7.92 0.16
CA PRO A 206 -17.85 -7.73 -1.16
C PRO A 206 -19.10 -8.60 -1.34
N LEU A 207 -20.18 -8.00 -1.83
CA LEU A 207 -21.44 -8.68 -2.11
C LEU A 207 -21.49 -9.16 -3.57
N PRO A 208 -22.10 -10.32 -3.85
CA PRO A 208 -22.18 -10.87 -5.19
C PRO A 208 -23.32 -10.23 -5.99
N LEU A 209 -23.17 -8.94 -6.28
CA LEU A 209 -24.16 -8.16 -7.01
C LEU A 209 -23.99 -8.33 -8.52
N THR A 210 -25.10 -8.46 -9.22
CA THR A 210 -25.17 -8.51 -10.68
C THR A 210 -25.43 -7.09 -11.21
N THR A 211 -24.63 -6.62 -12.18
CA THR A 211 -24.86 -5.34 -12.84
C THR A 211 -26.13 -5.42 -13.70
N CYS A 212 -27.13 -4.61 -13.38
CA CYS A 212 -28.41 -4.55 -14.12
C CYS A 212 -28.48 -3.32 -15.03
N TYR A 213 -27.70 -2.28 -14.73
CA TYR A 213 -27.63 -1.08 -15.53
C TYR A 213 -26.19 -0.59 -15.62
N HIS A 214 -25.76 -0.26 -16.84
CA HIS A 214 -24.43 0.25 -17.11
C HIS A 214 -24.52 1.29 -18.22
N HIS A 215 -24.41 2.56 -17.87
CA HIS A 215 -24.51 3.64 -18.83
C HIS A 215 -23.42 4.69 -18.61
N LEU A 216 -22.67 4.96 -19.68
CA LEU A 216 -21.64 5.99 -19.70
C LEU A 216 -22.21 7.24 -20.37
N GLN A 217 -22.41 8.29 -19.59
CA GLN A 217 -22.77 9.62 -20.09
C GLN A 217 -21.49 10.36 -20.50
N PRO A 218 -21.28 10.64 -21.79
CA PRO A 218 -20.11 11.40 -22.23
C PRO A 218 -20.20 12.83 -21.71
N ILE A 219 -19.10 13.36 -21.19
CA ILE A 219 -19.00 14.78 -20.82
C ILE A 219 -18.54 15.54 -22.08
N PRO A 220 -19.24 16.62 -22.48
CA PRO A 220 -18.92 17.33 -23.70
C PRO A 220 -17.48 17.87 -23.65
N THR A 221 -16.70 17.55 -24.67
CA THR A 221 -15.32 17.98 -24.80
C THR A 221 -15.28 19.47 -25.11
N THR A 222 -14.72 20.28 -24.19
CA THR A 222 -14.40 21.68 -24.47
C THR A 222 -13.05 21.77 -25.19
N PRO A 223 -12.76 22.85 -25.94
CA PRO A 223 -11.44 23.03 -26.59
C PRO A 223 -10.27 22.96 -25.60
N TYR A 224 -10.51 23.27 -24.33
CA TYR A 224 -9.55 23.10 -23.23
C TYR A 224 -9.14 21.63 -23.00
N THR A 225 -10.02 20.65 -23.25
CA THR A 225 -9.72 19.22 -23.12
C THR A 225 -8.65 18.75 -24.12
N LEU A 226 -8.58 19.37 -25.30
CA LEU A 226 -7.58 19.05 -26.33
C LEU A 226 -6.19 19.51 -25.87
N ILE A 227 -6.11 20.72 -25.29
CA ILE A 227 -4.88 21.22 -24.66
C ILE A 227 -4.48 20.31 -23.50
N GLN A 228 -5.44 19.92 -22.65
CA GLN A 228 -5.20 19.02 -21.52
C GLN A 228 -4.68 17.64 -21.96
N ALA A 229 -5.20 17.11 -23.08
CA ALA A 229 -4.74 15.86 -23.69
C ALA A 229 -3.30 15.98 -24.24
N ILE A 230 -2.95 17.08 -24.90
CA ILE A 230 -1.59 17.33 -25.41
C ILE A 230 -0.57 17.45 -24.25
N VAL A 231 -0.97 18.10 -23.15
CA VAL A 231 -0.15 18.28 -21.95
C VAL A 231 -0.03 16.98 -21.13
N GLY A 232 -0.75 15.92 -21.50
CA GLY A 232 -0.70 14.62 -20.81
C GLY A 232 -1.43 14.62 -19.46
N HIS A 233 -2.38 15.53 -19.26
CA HIS A 233 -3.21 15.55 -18.06
C HIS A 233 -4.44 14.66 -18.23
N ALA A 234 -4.69 13.78 -17.25
CA ALA A 234 -5.93 13.02 -17.19
C ALA A 234 -7.14 13.98 -17.17
N TYR A 235 -8.11 13.71 -18.02
CA TYR A 235 -9.36 14.47 -18.10
C TYR A 235 -10.55 13.52 -18.05
N PRO A 236 -11.69 13.92 -17.43
CA PRO A 236 -12.87 13.07 -17.35
C PRO A 236 -13.52 12.98 -18.74
N VAL A 237 -13.73 11.76 -19.22
CA VAL A 237 -14.36 11.43 -20.51
C VAL A 237 -15.86 11.27 -20.35
N GLY A 238 -16.28 10.76 -19.20
CA GLY A 238 -17.69 10.51 -18.95
C GLY A 238 -17.98 10.19 -17.50
N LEU A 239 -19.26 10.33 -17.14
CA LEU A 239 -19.83 9.84 -15.91
C LEU A 239 -20.40 8.45 -16.17
N LEU A 240 -19.88 7.44 -15.48
CA LEU A 240 -20.38 6.08 -15.55
C LEU A 240 -21.36 5.84 -14.39
N ASP A 241 -22.62 5.68 -14.75
CA ASP A 241 -23.69 5.25 -13.87
C ASP A 241 -23.82 3.73 -13.95
N GLU A 242 -23.50 3.06 -12.84
CA GLU A 242 -23.61 1.62 -12.70
C GLU A 242 -24.58 1.28 -11.56
N GLU A 243 -25.64 0.51 -11.87
CA GLU A 243 -26.54 -0.06 -10.87
C GLU A 243 -26.32 -1.57 -10.79
N LYS A 244 -26.11 -2.08 -9.58
CA LYS A 244 -25.96 -3.50 -9.28
C LYS A 244 -27.02 -3.95 -8.31
N ILE A 245 -27.58 -5.12 -8.55
CA ILE A 245 -28.59 -5.72 -7.68
C ILE A 245 -28.22 -7.13 -7.26
N LEU A 246 -28.74 -7.56 -6.12
CA LEU A 246 -28.85 -8.98 -5.78
C LEU A 246 -30.23 -9.47 -6.19
N PRO A 247 -30.36 -10.20 -7.33
CA PRO A 247 -31.66 -10.61 -7.83
C PRO A 247 -32.26 -11.74 -6.99
N LEU A 248 -33.60 -11.82 -7.00
CA LEU A 248 -34.34 -12.93 -6.41
C LEU A 248 -34.08 -14.23 -7.16
N GLY A 249 -34.15 -15.36 -6.44
CA GLY A 249 -33.91 -16.69 -7.00
C GLY A 249 -32.47 -16.94 -7.42
N LYS A 250 -31.55 -16.01 -7.15
CA LYS A 250 -30.12 -16.25 -7.32
C LYS A 250 -29.64 -17.19 -6.24
N GLU A 251 -28.90 -18.22 -6.63
CA GLU A 251 -28.28 -19.13 -5.69
C GLU A 251 -26.99 -18.51 -5.17
N ILE A 252 -26.89 -18.35 -3.85
CA ILE A 252 -25.71 -17.80 -3.19
C ILE A 252 -25.30 -18.64 -1.99
N THR A 253 -24.02 -18.60 -1.67
CA THR A 253 -23.43 -19.22 -0.48
C THR A 253 -23.18 -18.14 0.57
N ALA A 254 -23.74 -18.34 1.76
CA ALA A 254 -23.50 -17.53 2.95
C ALA A 254 -22.50 -18.22 3.89
N VAL A 255 -21.52 -17.47 4.37
CA VAL A 255 -20.46 -17.94 5.28
C VAL A 255 -20.44 -17.06 6.51
N GLY A 256 -20.74 -17.64 7.67
CA GLY A 256 -20.89 -16.83 8.87
C GLY A 256 -21.19 -17.63 10.13
N HIS A 257 -21.46 -16.89 11.20
CA HIS A 257 -21.94 -17.46 12.44
C HIS A 257 -23.46 -17.46 12.44
N CYS A 258 -24.06 -18.57 12.84
CA CYS A 258 -25.50 -18.68 12.97
C CYS A 258 -25.90 -18.36 14.42
N THR A 259 -26.94 -17.56 14.58
CA THR A 259 -27.53 -17.22 15.87
C THR A 259 -29.04 -17.31 15.75
N LEU A 260 -29.71 -17.82 16.78
CA LEU A 260 -31.17 -17.81 16.84
C LEU A 260 -31.61 -16.46 17.44
N GLN A 261 -32.38 -15.66 16.68
CA GLN A 261 -33.05 -14.45 17.18
C GLN A 261 -34.55 -14.64 17.03
N ASP A 262 -35.30 -14.49 18.14
CA ASP A 262 -36.77 -14.62 18.17
C ASP A 262 -37.29 -15.92 17.53
N GLY A 263 -36.60 -17.04 17.75
CA GLY A 263 -36.94 -18.36 17.18
C GLY A 263 -36.58 -18.54 15.69
N ASN A 264 -36.03 -17.51 15.03
CA ASN A 264 -35.60 -17.57 13.63
C ASN A 264 -34.08 -17.71 13.52
N PRO A 265 -33.57 -18.59 12.65
CA PRO A 265 -32.13 -18.68 12.39
C PRO A 265 -31.65 -17.46 11.60
N GLN A 266 -30.64 -16.78 12.12
CA GLN A 266 -30.00 -15.63 11.49
C GLN A 266 -28.51 -15.90 11.27
N ILE A 267 -27.99 -15.54 10.09
CA ILE A 267 -26.56 -15.64 9.77
C ILE A 267 -25.91 -14.26 9.79
N ILE A 268 -24.77 -14.16 10.50
CA ILE A 268 -24.00 -12.94 10.70
C ILE A 268 -22.60 -13.10 10.11
N SER A 269 -22.09 -12.05 9.49
CA SER A 269 -20.74 -12.03 8.89
C SER A 269 -19.61 -12.29 9.89
N CYS A 270 -18.55 -12.97 9.44
CA CYS A 270 -17.36 -13.23 10.25
C CYS A 270 -16.15 -12.44 9.72
N LYS A 271 -15.52 -11.61 10.57
CA LYS A 271 -14.36 -10.77 10.18
C LYS A 271 -13.09 -11.57 9.87
N LYS A 272 -13.01 -12.82 10.35
CA LYS A 272 -11.83 -13.70 10.19
C LYS A 272 -11.79 -14.41 8.83
N VAL A 273 -12.83 -14.27 8.00
CA VAL A 273 -12.90 -14.82 6.65
C VAL A 273 -13.20 -13.72 5.62
N PRO A 274 -12.70 -13.85 4.38
CA PRO A 274 -12.88 -12.83 3.34
C PRO A 274 -14.23 -12.91 2.62
N TYR A 275 -15.04 -13.93 2.89
CA TYR A 275 -16.33 -14.16 2.24
C TYR A 275 -17.44 -14.07 3.27
N PHE A 276 -18.50 -13.34 2.94
CA PHE A 276 -19.77 -13.39 3.66
C PHE A 276 -20.87 -13.94 2.77
N LEU A 277 -21.10 -13.29 1.63
CA LEU A 277 -21.98 -13.78 0.56
C LEU A 277 -21.16 -13.94 -0.71
N SER A 278 -21.32 -15.06 -1.41
CA SER A 278 -20.56 -15.35 -2.62
C SER A 278 -21.35 -16.25 -3.56
N ASP A 279 -21.14 -16.10 -4.86
CA ASP A 279 -21.70 -16.99 -5.89
C ASP A 279 -20.98 -18.34 -5.96
N MET A 280 -19.86 -18.48 -5.25
CA MET A 280 -19.01 -19.67 -5.30
C MET A 280 -19.49 -20.75 -4.34
N THR A 281 -19.23 -22.01 -4.68
CA THR A 281 -19.44 -23.15 -3.76
C THR A 281 -18.32 -23.24 -2.73
N LYS A 282 -18.51 -24.04 -1.66
CA LYS A 282 -17.46 -24.29 -0.66
C LYS A 282 -16.15 -24.75 -1.33
N ASP A 283 -16.22 -25.71 -2.24
CA ASP A 283 -15.04 -26.27 -2.91
C ASP A 283 -14.36 -25.24 -3.82
N GLN A 284 -15.16 -24.44 -4.55
CA GLN A 284 -14.63 -23.35 -5.36
C GLN A 284 -13.93 -22.28 -4.51
N MET A 285 -14.49 -21.94 -3.33
CA MET A 285 -13.85 -21.02 -2.39
C MET A 285 -12.51 -21.57 -1.88
N ILE A 286 -12.44 -22.87 -1.59
CA ILE A 286 -11.20 -23.54 -1.17
C ILE A 286 -10.14 -23.46 -2.27
N VAL A 287 -10.50 -23.78 -3.52
CA VAL A 287 -9.57 -23.72 -4.66
C VAL A 287 -9.05 -22.30 -4.89
N ASP A 288 -9.92 -21.29 -4.81
CA ASP A 288 -9.52 -19.88 -4.93
C ASP A 288 -8.58 -19.45 -3.79
N LEU A 289 -8.86 -19.85 -2.55
CA LEU A 289 -8.00 -19.55 -1.40
C LEU A 289 -6.64 -20.26 -1.46
N VAL A 290 -6.61 -21.53 -1.91
CA VAL A 290 -5.36 -22.26 -2.16
C VAL A 290 -4.53 -21.55 -3.22
N SER A 291 -5.17 -21.10 -4.31
CA SER A 291 -4.51 -20.38 -5.39
C SER A 291 -3.95 -19.04 -4.92
N LYS A 292 -4.76 -18.24 -4.23
CA LYS A 292 -4.32 -16.96 -3.62
C LYS A 292 -3.19 -17.16 -2.61
N LYS A 293 -3.28 -18.18 -1.75
CA LYS A 293 -2.23 -18.53 -0.79
C LYS A 293 -0.90 -18.83 -1.50
N LYS A 294 -0.92 -19.66 -2.55
CA LYS A 294 0.27 -20.00 -3.35
C LYS A 294 0.87 -18.75 -4.01
N ILE A 295 0.04 -17.90 -4.60
CA ILE A 295 0.48 -16.65 -5.23
C ILE A 295 1.15 -15.73 -4.21
N LEU A 296 0.51 -15.49 -3.06
CA LEU A 296 1.06 -14.64 -2.00
C LEU A 296 2.37 -15.19 -1.43
N PHE A 297 2.48 -16.51 -1.27
CA PHE A 297 3.70 -17.16 -0.79
C PHE A 297 4.89 -16.90 -1.71
N TRP A 298 4.76 -17.19 -3.00
CA TRP A 298 5.83 -16.98 -3.97
C TRP A 298 6.14 -15.50 -4.18
N ALA A 299 5.12 -14.63 -4.23
CA ALA A 299 5.32 -13.19 -4.31
C ALA A 299 6.11 -12.64 -3.11
N GLY A 300 5.82 -13.12 -1.90
CA GLY A 300 6.53 -12.74 -0.68
C GLY A 300 8.00 -13.17 -0.70
N ILE A 301 8.30 -14.39 -1.17
CA ILE A 301 9.68 -14.88 -1.31
C ILE A 301 10.47 -14.04 -2.31
N VAL A 302 9.92 -13.82 -3.50
CA VAL A 302 10.60 -13.08 -4.57
C VAL A 302 10.89 -11.65 -4.11
N LEU A 303 9.88 -10.92 -3.61
CA LEU A 303 10.07 -9.54 -3.16
C LEU A 303 10.97 -9.46 -1.91
N GLY A 304 10.93 -10.47 -1.03
CA GLY A 304 11.80 -10.55 0.15
C GLY A 304 13.27 -10.68 -0.24
N SER A 305 13.57 -11.55 -1.22
CA SER A 305 14.93 -11.73 -1.72
C SER A 305 15.48 -10.46 -2.38
N VAL A 306 14.67 -9.76 -3.17
CA VAL A 306 15.04 -8.50 -3.82
C VAL A 306 15.29 -7.40 -2.77
N SER A 307 14.43 -7.29 -1.76
CA SER A 307 14.60 -6.32 -0.67
C SER A 307 15.90 -6.54 0.08
N LEU A 308 16.23 -7.80 0.43
CA LEU A 308 17.46 -8.13 1.14
C LEU A 308 18.71 -7.82 0.29
N GLY A 309 18.67 -8.11 -1.02
CA GLY A 309 19.75 -7.78 -1.94
C GLY A 309 20.00 -6.26 -2.04
N VAL A 310 18.92 -5.47 -2.17
CA VAL A 310 19.01 -4.01 -2.29
C VAL A 310 19.48 -3.36 -0.97
N LEU A 311 18.94 -3.78 0.17
CA LEU A 311 19.39 -3.33 1.50
C LEU A 311 20.84 -3.72 1.77
N GLY A 312 21.21 -4.97 1.47
CA GLY A 312 22.57 -5.46 1.61
C GLY A 312 23.56 -4.63 0.80
N TYR A 313 23.26 -4.38 -0.49
CA TYR A 313 24.09 -3.55 -1.35
C TYR A 313 24.21 -2.10 -0.85
N ALA A 314 23.10 -1.50 -0.40
CA ALA A 314 23.10 -0.15 0.16
C ALA A 314 23.95 -0.07 1.43
N LEU A 315 23.85 -1.07 2.32
CA LEU A 315 24.66 -1.18 3.53
C LEU A 315 26.15 -1.33 3.20
N THR A 316 26.52 -2.22 2.26
CA THR A 316 27.93 -2.39 1.87
C THR A 316 28.51 -1.11 1.26
N ARG A 317 27.74 -0.43 0.39
CA ARG A 317 28.16 0.81 -0.25
C ARG A 317 28.33 1.94 0.77
N ASN A 318 27.41 2.05 1.72
CA ASN A 318 27.49 3.06 2.78
C ASN A 318 28.64 2.76 3.77
N TRP A 319 28.87 1.48 4.09
CA TRP A 319 29.99 1.06 4.93
C TRP A 319 31.34 1.41 4.28
N GLN A 320 31.49 1.18 2.98
CA GLN A 320 32.70 1.56 2.24
C GLN A 320 32.95 3.07 2.32
N ARG A 321 31.93 3.90 2.06
CA ARG A 321 32.03 5.36 2.21
C ARG A 321 32.41 5.80 3.62
N LEU A 322 31.80 5.16 4.63
CA LEU A 322 32.08 5.47 6.03
C LEU A 322 33.50 5.03 6.44
N LYS A 323 34.01 3.91 5.89
CA LYS A 323 35.37 3.44 6.13
C LYS A 323 36.40 4.42 5.57
N GLU A 324 36.21 4.89 4.34
CA GLU A 324 37.08 5.91 3.72
C GLU A 324 37.08 7.21 4.53
N TRP A 325 35.91 7.67 4.98
CA TRP A 325 35.78 8.85 5.82
C TRP A 325 36.47 8.69 7.19
N ARG A 326 36.37 7.51 7.82
CA ARG A 326 37.08 7.22 9.08
C ARG A 326 38.60 7.24 8.88
N GLN A 327 39.10 6.65 7.79
CA GLN A 327 40.53 6.68 7.48
C GLN A 327 41.04 8.10 7.25
N ARG A 328 40.30 8.92 6.49
CA ARG A 328 40.64 10.34 6.29
C ARG A 328 40.66 11.11 7.61
N ARG A 329 39.73 10.83 8.53
CA ARG A 329 39.71 11.44 9.87
C ARG A 329 40.91 11.05 10.71
N GLN A 330 41.30 9.77 10.71
CA GLN A 330 42.48 9.30 11.44
C GLN A 330 43.76 9.94 10.88
N ILE A 331 43.90 10.03 9.55
CA ILE A 331 45.04 10.70 8.92
C ILE A 331 45.08 12.18 9.33
N GLN A 332 43.93 12.87 9.34
CA GLN A 332 43.86 14.27 9.73
C GLN A 332 44.19 14.49 11.21
N GLN A 333 43.68 13.63 12.10
CA GLN A 333 44.03 13.65 13.53
C GLN A 333 45.51 13.36 13.75
N SER A 334 46.08 12.34 13.10
CA SER A 334 47.52 12.05 13.21
C SER A 334 48.39 13.21 12.71
N ARG A 335 47.98 13.89 11.64
CA ARG A 335 48.69 15.06 11.11
C ARG A 335 48.56 16.28 12.02
N GLU A 336 47.42 16.43 12.70
CA GLU A 336 47.20 17.50 13.67
C GLU A 336 47.95 17.24 14.99
N GLU A 337 47.98 16.00 15.46
CA GLU A 337 48.77 15.56 16.61
C GLU A 337 50.27 15.64 16.33
N GLU A 338 50.74 15.28 15.12
CA GLU A 338 52.13 15.48 14.70
C GLU A 338 52.52 16.97 14.75
N ILE A 339 51.63 17.86 14.28
CA ILE A 339 51.86 19.32 14.35
C ILE A 339 51.83 19.84 15.79
N ALA A 340 50.92 19.34 16.63
CA ALA A 340 50.84 19.70 18.05
C ALA A 340 52.06 19.19 18.84
N ASN A 341 52.54 17.98 18.55
CA ASN A 341 53.76 17.43 19.12
C ASN A 341 54.99 18.23 18.68
N LEU A 342 55.06 18.67 17.42
CA LEU A 342 56.09 19.63 16.98
C LEU A 342 56.01 20.98 17.72
N ASP A 343 54.84 21.36 18.25
CA ASP A 343 54.67 22.55 19.13
C ASP A 343 55.11 22.31 20.56
N ALA A 344 54.93 21.08 21.06
CA ALA A 344 55.22 20.71 22.44
C ALA A 344 56.64 20.16 22.65
N THR A 345 57.31 19.64 21.62
CA THR A 345 58.69 19.14 21.73
C THR A 345 59.71 20.28 21.58
N PRO A 346 60.54 20.56 22.60
CA PRO A 346 61.68 21.47 22.50
C PRO A 346 62.87 20.85 21.74
N GLU A 347 62.67 19.81 20.91
CA GLU A 347 63.77 19.18 20.18
C GLU A 347 64.19 19.95 18.92
N ASP A 348 63.32 20.78 18.35
CA ASP A 348 63.77 21.83 17.42
C ASP A 348 64.56 22.92 18.17
N THR A 349 64.43 23.02 19.50
CA THR A 349 65.30 23.86 20.33
C THR A 349 66.64 23.17 20.59
N ARG A 350 66.78 21.85 20.66
CA ARG A 350 68.08 21.21 20.94
C ARG A 350 69.10 21.26 19.79
N ALA A 351 68.64 21.44 18.55
CA ALA A 351 69.51 21.70 17.40
C ALA A 351 69.70 23.20 17.10
N ASP A 352 68.92 24.09 17.75
CA ASP A 352 69.06 25.56 17.70
C ASP A 352 69.58 26.14 19.04
N GLU A 353 69.80 25.31 20.08
CA GLU A 353 70.35 25.68 21.42
C GLU A 353 71.88 25.57 21.45
N GLU A 354 72.51 25.08 20.38
CA GLU A 354 73.88 25.48 20.08
C GLU A 354 73.79 26.89 19.49
N THR A 355 73.83 27.86 20.38
CA THR A 355 74.02 29.30 20.13
C THR A 355 75.28 29.53 19.30
N GLU A 356 75.18 29.34 17.99
CA GLU A 356 75.94 30.08 16.99
C GLU A 356 74.91 30.91 16.22
N ASP A 357 75.14 32.22 16.12
CA ASP A 357 74.28 33.15 15.38
C ASP A 357 73.84 32.56 14.05
N ILE A 358 72.60 32.08 13.96
CA ILE A 358 72.03 31.60 12.69
C ILE A 358 72.08 32.79 11.73
N PRO A 359 72.85 32.73 10.63
CA PRO A 359 72.96 33.86 9.73
C PRO A 359 71.59 34.28 9.23
N GLU A 360 71.29 35.57 9.14
CA GLU A 360 69.96 36.09 8.74
C GLU A 360 69.44 35.44 7.43
N GLY A 361 70.34 35.07 6.52
CA GLY A 361 70.02 34.36 5.27
C GLY A 361 69.47 32.94 5.43
N GLN A 362 69.55 32.33 6.61
CA GLN A 362 69.10 30.97 6.91
C GLN A 362 67.82 30.88 7.74
N LEU A 363 67.27 32.02 8.18
CA LEU A 363 66.04 32.06 8.98
C LEU A 363 64.79 31.91 8.12
N CYS A 364 63.77 31.25 8.68
CA CYS A 364 62.45 31.12 8.09
C CYS A 364 61.85 32.49 7.78
N VAL A 365 61.43 32.72 6.54
CA VAL A 365 60.87 34.02 6.11
C VAL A 365 59.51 34.37 6.75
N ILE A 366 58.86 33.41 7.41
CA ILE A 366 57.55 33.59 8.04
C ILE A 366 57.70 33.92 9.53
N CYS A 367 58.37 33.05 10.30
CA CYS A 367 58.50 33.26 11.74
C CYS A 367 59.74 34.04 12.15
N LEU A 368 60.76 34.14 11.28
CA LEU A 368 62.05 34.80 11.55
C LEU A 368 62.78 34.31 12.81
N MET A 369 62.38 33.15 13.34
CA MET A 369 62.87 32.61 14.63
C MET A 369 63.56 31.26 14.50
N ARG A 370 63.34 30.52 13.41
CA ARG A 370 63.81 29.14 13.24
C ARG A 370 64.50 28.97 11.89
N ARG A 371 65.49 28.09 11.81
CA ARG A 371 66.19 27.79 10.55
C ARG A 371 65.25 27.23 9.48
N LYS A 372 65.55 27.54 8.22
CA LYS A 372 64.88 26.92 7.05
C LYS A 372 65.10 25.41 7.09
N ARG A 373 64.03 24.63 6.99
CA ARG A 373 64.04 23.15 7.06
C ARG A 373 63.01 22.50 6.11
N ALA A 374 62.35 23.28 5.26
CA ALA A 374 61.34 22.76 4.34
C ALA A 374 61.44 23.38 2.95
N ALA A 375 61.29 22.53 1.93
CA ALA A 375 61.15 22.93 0.53
C ALA A 375 59.75 22.65 0.01
N PHE A 376 59.23 23.55 -0.84
CA PHE A 376 57.90 23.44 -1.42
C PHE A 376 57.91 22.72 -2.78
N VAL A 377 56.94 21.85 -3.02
CA VAL A 377 56.79 21.11 -4.28
C VAL A 377 55.62 21.70 -5.09
N PRO A 378 55.79 22.01 -6.40
CA PRO A 378 56.93 21.64 -7.25
C PRO A 378 58.04 22.69 -7.38
N CYS A 379 57.89 23.88 -6.79
CA CYS A 379 58.79 25.01 -7.08
C CYS A 379 60.20 24.90 -6.49
N GLY A 380 60.43 23.98 -5.55
CA GLY A 380 61.73 23.70 -4.94
C GLY A 380 62.23 24.73 -3.92
N HIS A 381 61.47 25.80 -3.65
CA HIS A 381 61.95 26.88 -2.80
C HIS A 381 62.06 26.47 -1.33
N PHE A 382 63.29 26.59 -0.81
CA PHE A 382 63.67 26.31 0.58
C PHE A 382 63.68 27.61 1.41
N VAL A 383 62.52 28.03 1.90
CA VAL A 383 62.35 29.37 2.51
C VAL A 383 61.71 29.38 3.90
N CYS A 384 61.15 28.25 4.35
CA CYS A 384 60.45 28.15 5.62
C CYS A 384 61.05 27.09 6.54
N CYS A 385 60.88 27.26 7.86
CA CYS A 385 61.00 26.14 8.80
C CYS A 385 59.84 25.15 8.55
N TYR A 386 60.01 23.90 8.98
CA TYR A 386 59.03 22.84 8.72
C TYR A 386 57.65 23.19 9.27
N ARG A 387 57.59 23.82 10.45
CA ARG A 387 56.35 24.22 11.12
C ARG A 387 55.57 25.27 10.32
N CYS A 388 56.25 26.32 9.84
CA CYS A 388 55.62 27.34 9.00
C CYS A 388 55.23 26.79 7.62
N ALA A 389 55.99 25.85 7.07
CA ALA A 389 55.65 25.21 5.79
C ALA A 389 54.34 24.40 5.90
N LEU A 390 54.12 23.67 6.99
CA LEU A 390 52.87 22.96 7.25
C LEU A 390 51.68 23.91 7.43
N SER A 391 51.89 25.09 8.02
CA SER A 391 50.85 26.14 8.11
C SER A 391 50.45 26.65 6.73
N VAL A 392 51.42 26.93 5.86
CA VAL A 392 51.18 27.38 4.48
C VAL A 392 50.44 26.33 3.66
N GLU A 393 50.73 25.04 3.87
CA GLU A 393 50.05 23.92 3.21
C GLU A 393 48.57 23.77 3.64
N ARG A 394 48.18 24.32 4.81
CA ARG A 394 46.81 24.26 5.34
C ARG A 394 45.90 25.37 4.78
N ASP A 395 46.46 26.43 4.20
CA ASP A 395 45.68 27.54 3.65
C ASP A 395 44.78 27.10 2.48
N SER A 396 43.67 27.80 2.28
CA SER A 396 42.67 27.50 1.23
C SER A 396 43.22 27.60 -0.19
N ALA A 397 44.33 28.33 -0.38
CA ALA A 397 45.07 28.44 -1.63
C ALA A 397 46.58 28.48 -1.30
N PRO A 398 47.23 27.33 -1.11
CA PRO A 398 48.61 27.25 -0.63
C PRO A 398 49.59 27.75 -1.70
N LYS A 399 50.31 28.84 -1.42
CA LYS A 399 51.25 29.46 -2.35
C LYS A 399 52.62 29.65 -1.72
N CYS A 400 53.66 29.46 -2.53
CA CYS A 400 55.04 29.67 -2.09
C CYS A 400 55.24 31.13 -1.66
N PRO A 401 55.75 31.40 -0.44
CA PRO A 401 56.03 32.77 0.02
C PRO A 401 57.02 33.53 -0.86
N LEU A 402 57.88 32.80 -1.60
CA LEU A 402 58.88 33.40 -2.49
C LEU A 402 58.35 33.66 -3.91
N CYS A 403 57.89 32.61 -4.58
CA CYS A 403 57.52 32.67 -6.01
C CYS A 403 56.01 32.73 -6.28
N ARG A 404 55.18 32.62 -5.23
CA ARG A 404 53.70 32.60 -5.30
C ARG A 404 53.10 31.48 -6.14
N GLN A 405 53.89 30.52 -6.59
CA GLN A 405 53.43 29.31 -7.26
C GLN A 405 52.61 28.44 -6.30
N ASP A 406 51.55 27.83 -6.81
CA ASP A 406 50.71 26.92 -6.03
C ASP A 406 51.53 25.70 -5.56
N ILE A 407 51.44 25.42 -4.25
CA ILE A 407 52.16 24.35 -3.59
C ILE A 407 51.24 23.12 -3.51
N ARG A 408 51.78 21.94 -3.81
CA ARG A 408 51.08 20.66 -3.61
C ARG A 408 51.37 20.04 -2.24
N THR A 409 52.62 20.12 -1.79
CA THR A 409 53.09 19.61 -0.50
C THR A 409 54.43 20.24 -0.13
N SER A 410 54.83 20.12 1.13
CA SER A 410 56.14 20.52 1.65
C SER A 410 56.95 19.31 2.12
N VAL A 411 58.27 19.34 1.91
CA VAL A 411 59.19 18.25 2.30
C VAL A 411 60.19 18.78 3.32
N ARG A 412 60.36 18.07 4.44
CA ARG A 412 61.41 18.37 5.43
C ARG A 412 62.78 17.98 4.89
N ILE A 413 63.73 18.91 4.96
CA ILE A 413 65.13 18.68 4.60
C ILE A 413 65.94 18.53 5.89
N TYR A 414 66.71 17.46 5.96
CA TYR A 414 67.68 17.18 7.02
C TYR A 414 69.07 17.57 6.48
N ASP A 415 69.84 18.32 7.27
CA ASP A 415 71.23 18.59 6.92
C ASP A 415 72.04 17.30 7.12
N SER A 416 73.00 17.04 6.22
CA SER A 416 73.89 15.87 6.25
C SER A 416 75.02 16.01 7.24
#